data_AF-A0A4R4DTB4-F1
#
_entry.id   AF-A0A4R4DTB4-F1
#
_cell.length_a   1.000
_cell.length_b   1.000
_cell.length_c   1.000
_cell.angle_alpha   90.00
_cell.angle_beta   90.00
_cell.angle_gamma   90.00
#
_symmetry.space_group_name_H-M   'P 1'
#
loop_
_entity.id
_entity.type
_entity.pdbx_description
1 polymer ?
#
loop_
_entity_poly.entity_id
_entity_poly.type
_entity_poly.pdbx_seq_one_letter_code
_entity_poly.pdbx_strand_id
1 'polypeptide(L)'
;MKKLLFLTLILGGVAATSVHAQGASQAAAQPKEGEKASATTAATPASAGADDAAMLQRAKEQQRPAMVEKTGLTDAQADRIIEINFEIRQMARGLKDLNETERSARVAELKALKEKKYSEIPLTQAQIQTVYAYYEEMGKNREGKSGN
;
A
#
# COMPACT_ATOMS: atom_id res chain seq x y z
N MET A 1 -30.18 -31.85 -23.23
CA MET A 1 -30.02 -33.30 -22.92
C MET A 1 -28.58 -33.55 -22.47
N LYS A 2 -28.41 -34.36 -21.41
CA LYS A 2 -27.21 -35.15 -21.03
C LYS A 2 -25.96 -34.32 -20.64
N LYS A 3 -25.70 -34.04 -19.36
CA LYS A 3 -25.16 -34.90 -18.28
C LYS A 3 -23.83 -35.58 -18.63
N LEU A 4 -22.78 -35.27 -17.85
CA LEU A 4 -21.77 -36.16 -17.22
C LEU A 4 -20.66 -35.26 -16.62
N LEU A 5 -20.64 -34.92 -15.31
CA LEU A 5 -20.19 -35.70 -14.14
C LEU A 5 -18.79 -36.31 -14.27
N PHE A 6 -17.84 -35.83 -13.46
CA PHE A 6 -16.77 -36.54 -12.72
C PHE A 6 -16.02 -35.46 -11.91
N LEU A 7 -16.17 -35.26 -10.59
CA LEU A 7 -15.94 -36.11 -9.41
C LEU A 7 -14.50 -36.64 -9.28
N THR A 8 -13.68 -35.95 -8.46
CA THR A 8 -12.65 -36.47 -7.52
C THR A 8 -11.95 -35.24 -6.93
N LEU A 9 -12.27 -34.72 -5.73
CA LEU A 9 -11.95 -35.24 -4.40
C LEU A 9 -10.51 -35.75 -4.27
N ILE A 10 -9.57 -34.87 -3.90
CA ILE A 10 -8.34 -35.26 -3.21
C ILE A 10 -8.25 -34.44 -1.92
N LEU A 11 -8.44 -35.17 -0.84
CA LEU A 11 -8.38 -34.78 0.56
C LEU A 11 -7.01 -35.20 1.10
N GLY A 12 -6.39 -34.35 1.91
CA GLY A 12 -5.57 -34.79 3.03
C GLY A 12 -4.06 -34.87 2.82
N GLY A 13 -3.33 -34.14 3.66
CA GLY A 13 -1.89 -34.30 3.82
C GLY A 13 -1.20 -33.18 4.60
N VAL A 14 -1.74 -32.79 5.77
CA VAL A 14 -1.00 -31.93 6.73
C VAL A 14 0.05 -32.81 7.41
N ALA A 15 1.32 -32.62 7.06
CA ALA A 15 2.44 -33.14 7.84
C ALA A 15 2.85 -32.08 8.88
N ALA A 16 2.32 -32.20 10.09
CA ALA A 16 2.85 -31.55 11.26
C ALA A 16 4.07 -32.34 11.75
N THR A 17 5.25 -31.72 11.73
CA THR A 17 6.40 -32.20 12.52
C THR A 17 6.79 -31.11 13.51
N SER A 18 6.26 -31.24 14.71
CA SER A 18 6.78 -30.57 15.90
C SER A 18 8.08 -31.24 16.32
N VAL A 19 9.18 -30.50 16.37
CA VAL A 19 10.32 -30.84 17.22
C VAL A 19 10.75 -29.56 17.94
N HIS A 20 10.51 -29.53 19.24
CA HIS A 20 11.09 -28.57 20.17
C HIS A 20 11.71 -29.33 21.33
N ALA A 21 12.91 -28.88 21.71
CA ALA A 21 13.65 -29.13 22.95
C ALA A 21 14.27 -30.52 23.20
N GLN A 22 15.61 -30.57 23.18
CA GLN A 22 16.38 -31.15 24.28
C GLN A 22 17.78 -30.51 24.33
N GLY A 23 18.12 -29.95 25.48
CA GLY A 23 19.37 -29.20 25.68
C GLY A 23 20.58 -30.08 26.03
N ALA A 24 21.75 -29.47 25.93
CA ALA A 24 22.91 -29.76 26.77
C ALA A 24 23.89 -28.58 26.67
N SER A 25 24.27 -28.06 27.83
CA SER A 25 25.25 -26.98 28.00
C SER A 25 26.69 -27.45 27.76
N GLN A 26 27.54 -26.47 27.45
CA GLN A 26 29.01 -26.39 27.60
C GLN A 26 29.88 -27.10 26.53
N ALA A 27 30.63 -26.29 25.78
CA ALA A 27 32.07 -26.13 26.00
C ALA A 27 32.62 -24.99 25.11
N ALA A 28 33.49 -24.18 25.69
CA ALA A 28 34.12 -23.01 25.09
C ALA A 28 35.15 -23.37 24.02
N ALA A 29 35.14 -22.64 22.90
CA ALA A 29 36.31 -22.36 22.07
C ALA A 29 36.07 -21.06 21.26
N GLN A 30 37.11 -20.22 21.23
CA GLN A 30 37.17 -18.87 20.69
C GLN A 30 36.76 -18.68 19.21
N PRO A 31 36.42 -17.43 18.82
CA PRO A 31 35.87 -17.12 17.51
C PRO A 31 36.98 -17.02 16.45
N LYS A 32 36.73 -17.59 15.27
CA LYS A 32 37.46 -17.21 14.05
C LYS A 32 36.51 -16.45 13.14
N GLU A 33 36.95 -15.25 12.81
CA GLU A 33 36.38 -14.29 11.87
C GLU A 33 36.12 -14.94 10.51
N GLY A 34 35.06 -14.49 9.84
CA GLY A 34 34.95 -14.67 8.39
C GLY A 34 33.63 -15.21 7.85
N GLU A 35 32.48 -14.80 8.37
CA GLU A 35 31.26 -14.87 7.55
C GLU A 35 30.31 -13.73 7.92
N LYS A 36 30.39 -12.61 7.17
CA LYS A 36 29.29 -11.66 7.10
C LYS A 36 28.15 -12.31 6.32
N ALA A 37 27.53 -13.33 6.90
CA ALA A 37 26.13 -13.64 6.63
C ALA A 37 25.33 -12.47 7.21
N SER A 38 25.11 -11.45 6.37
CA SER A 38 24.08 -10.44 6.63
C SER A 38 22.74 -11.17 6.52
N ALA A 39 22.38 -11.90 7.58
CA ALA A 39 21.04 -12.39 7.79
C ALA A 39 20.14 -11.17 7.86
N THR A 40 19.52 -10.86 6.73
CA THR A 40 18.34 -10.00 6.66
C THR A 40 17.30 -10.61 7.58
N THR A 41 17.22 -10.13 8.82
CA THR A 41 16.02 -10.28 9.64
C THR A 41 14.96 -9.42 8.97
N ALA A 42 14.29 -10.00 7.97
CA ALA A 42 13.06 -9.44 7.44
C ALA A 42 12.05 -9.44 8.59
N ALA A 43 11.88 -8.28 9.23
CA ALA A 43 10.74 -8.05 10.09
C ALA A 43 9.48 -8.28 9.22
N THR A 44 8.75 -9.36 9.53
CA THR A 44 7.45 -9.63 8.93
C THR A 44 6.52 -8.45 9.23
N PRO A 45 6.00 -7.71 8.25
CA PRO A 45 5.14 -6.56 8.52
C PRO A 45 3.71 -7.04 8.73
N ALA A 46 3.47 -7.79 9.81
CA ALA A 46 2.13 -8.18 10.20
C ALA A 46 1.33 -7.00 10.80
N SER A 47 1.98 -5.87 11.13
CA SER A 47 1.29 -4.64 11.59
C SER A 47 0.93 -3.69 10.46
N ALA A 48 1.70 -3.66 9.36
CA ALA A 48 1.57 -2.62 8.34
C ALA A 48 0.18 -2.60 7.68
N GLY A 49 -0.48 -3.76 7.52
CA GLY A 49 -1.82 -3.83 6.92
C GLY A 49 -2.94 -3.34 7.83
N ALA A 50 -2.87 -3.60 9.14
CA ALA A 50 -3.84 -3.08 10.10
C ALA A 50 -3.66 -1.57 10.32
N ASP A 51 -2.40 -1.11 10.34
CA ASP A 51 -2.03 0.30 10.44
C ASP A 51 -2.51 1.09 9.20
N ASP A 52 -2.40 0.51 7.99
CA ASP A 52 -2.83 1.14 6.75
C ASP A 52 -4.35 1.34 6.66
N ALA A 53 -5.14 0.37 7.13
CA ALA A 53 -6.60 0.50 7.17
C ALA A 53 -7.06 1.62 8.14
N ALA A 54 -6.43 1.70 9.32
CA ALA A 54 -6.70 2.75 10.29
C ALA A 54 -6.27 4.14 9.75
N MET A 55 -5.12 4.22 9.08
CA MET A 55 -4.68 5.46 8.42
C MET A 55 -5.62 5.90 7.29
N LEU A 56 -6.11 4.97 6.47
CA LEU A 56 -7.07 5.26 5.42
C LEU A 56 -8.37 5.82 6.01
N GLN A 57 -8.90 5.19 7.07
CA GLN A 57 -10.11 5.66 7.73
C GLN A 57 -9.95 7.09 8.25
N ARG A 58 -8.83 7.37 8.94
CA ARG A 58 -8.48 8.72 9.39
C ARG A 58 -8.34 9.71 8.23
N ALA A 59 -7.74 9.29 7.11
CA ALA A 59 -7.61 10.13 5.93
C ALA A 59 -8.98 10.49 5.34
N LYS A 60 -9.91 9.53 5.29
CA LYS A 60 -11.30 9.76 4.87
C LYS A 60 -11.99 10.76 5.79
N GLU A 61 -11.92 10.56 7.10
CA GLU A 61 -12.52 11.48 8.09
C GLU A 61 -11.98 12.92 8.00
N GLN A 62 -10.69 13.08 7.75
CA GLN A 62 -10.06 14.40 7.67
C GLN A 62 -10.30 15.12 6.34
N GLN A 63 -10.34 14.39 5.22
CA GLN A 63 -10.36 15.00 3.88
C GLN A 63 -11.77 15.06 3.29
N ARG A 64 -12.65 14.10 3.61
CA ARG A 64 -13.99 14.01 3.00
C ARG A 64 -14.80 15.30 3.14
N PRO A 65 -14.93 15.94 4.32
CA PRO A 65 -15.79 17.12 4.46
C PRO A 65 -15.37 18.26 3.52
N ALA A 66 -14.09 18.62 3.54
CA ALA A 66 -13.56 19.69 2.70
C ALA A 66 -13.56 19.32 1.21
N MET A 67 -13.39 18.04 0.87
CA MET A 67 -13.46 17.58 -0.50
C MET A 67 -14.88 17.70 -1.05
N VAL A 68 -15.88 17.17 -0.34
CA VAL A 68 -17.30 17.27 -0.71
C VAL A 68 -17.71 18.73 -0.89
N GLU A 69 -17.35 19.59 0.06
CA GLU A 69 -17.66 21.02 0.00
C GLU A 69 -17.04 21.71 -1.22
N LYS A 70 -15.75 21.48 -1.48
CA LYS A 70 -15.02 22.18 -2.56
C LYS A 70 -15.28 21.61 -3.96
N THR A 71 -15.64 20.35 -4.07
CA THR A 71 -15.73 19.63 -5.36
C THR A 71 -17.16 19.27 -5.76
N GLY A 72 -18.12 19.37 -4.83
CA GLY A 72 -19.50 18.95 -5.05
C GLY A 72 -19.65 17.44 -5.30
N LEU A 73 -18.68 16.63 -4.85
CA LEU A 73 -18.77 15.18 -4.88
C LEU A 73 -19.75 14.67 -3.82
N THR A 74 -20.35 13.51 -4.07
CA THR A 74 -20.99 12.74 -3.00
C THR A 74 -19.93 12.18 -2.03
N ASP A 75 -20.34 11.87 -0.79
CA ASP A 75 -19.46 11.24 0.20
C ASP A 75 -18.78 9.98 -0.36
N ALA A 76 -19.54 9.13 -1.06
CA ALA A 76 -19.03 7.90 -1.65
C ALA A 76 -17.97 8.16 -2.74
N GLN A 77 -18.18 9.16 -3.59
CA GLN A 77 -17.20 9.54 -4.60
C GLN A 77 -15.94 10.12 -3.95
N ALA A 78 -16.09 10.99 -2.95
CA ALA A 78 -14.99 11.58 -2.21
C ALA A 78 -14.17 10.51 -1.47
N ASP A 79 -14.81 9.55 -0.81
CA ASP A 79 -14.14 8.44 -0.13
C ASP A 79 -13.30 7.61 -1.10
N ARG A 80 -13.80 7.34 -2.32
CA ARG A 80 -13.05 6.60 -3.35
C ARG A 80 -11.88 7.40 -3.88
N ILE A 81 -12.05 8.71 -4.09
CA ILE A 81 -10.94 9.60 -4.47
C ILE A 81 -9.85 9.62 -3.40
N ILE A 82 -10.22 9.73 -2.12
CA ILE A 82 -9.27 9.73 -0.99
C ILE A 82 -8.52 8.39 -0.92
N GLU A 83 -9.23 7.28 -1.07
CA GLU A 83 -8.66 5.93 -1.09
C GLU A 83 -7.64 5.75 -2.20
N ILE A 84 -7.97 6.15 -3.44
CA ILE A 84 -7.04 6.08 -4.56
C ILE A 84 -5.77 6.91 -4.30
N ASN A 85 -5.91 8.12 -3.78
CA ASN A 85 -4.74 8.96 -3.47
C ASN A 85 -3.89 8.38 -2.35
N PHE A 86 -4.55 7.78 -1.35
CA PHE A 86 -3.86 7.07 -0.28
C PHE A 86 -3.04 5.91 -0.85
N GLU A 87 -3.65 5.01 -1.62
CA GLU A 87 -2.97 3.87 -2.26
C GLU A 87 -1.78 4.31 -3.11
N ILE A 88 -1.96 5.34 -3.96
CA ILE A 88 -0.88 5.87 -4.81
C ILE A 88 0.27 6.40 -3.97
N ARG A 89 -0.01 7.09 -2.85
CA ARG A 89 1.02 7.56 -1.92
C ARG A 89 1.73 6.40 -1.22
N GLN A 90 1.01 5.34 -0.84
CA GLN A 90 1.62 4.14 -0.26
C GLN A 90 2.60 3.50 -1.24
N MET A 91 2.17 3.32 -2.51
CA MET A 91 3.03 2.77 -3.55
C MET A 91 4.23 3.68 -3.88
N ALA A 92 4.09 4.98 -3.66
CA ALA A 92 5.17 5.95 -3.82
C ALA A 92 6.22 5.96 -2.68
N ARG A 93 5.97 5.31 -1.53
CA ARG A 93 6.90 5.31 -0.37
C ARG A 93 8.29 4.72 -0.67
N GLY A 94 8.38 3.87 -1.69
CA GLY A 94 9.62 3.25 -2.16
C GLY A 94 10.39 4.04 -3.21
N LEU A 95 9.86 5.17 -3.71
CA LEU A 95 10.51 5.93 -4.79
C LEU A 95 11.90 6.45 -4.40
N LYS A 96 12.12 6.75 -3.11
CA LYS A 96 13.39 7.29 -2.62
C LYS A 96 14.58 6.33 -2.81
N ASP A 97 14.30 5.04 -2.87
CA ASP A 97 15.31 3.97 -2.92
C ASP A 97 15.71 3.64 -4.38
N LEU A 98 15.03 4.23 -5.37
CA LEU A 98 15.26 4.02 -6.80
C LEU A 98 16.24 5.06 -7.38
N ASN A 99 16.97 4.66 -8.43
CA ASN A 99 17.76 5.59 -9.24
C ASN A 99 16.86 6.53 -10.07
N GLU A 100 17.44 7.57 -10.69
CA GLU A 100 16.66 8.60 -11.38
C GLU A 100 15.78 8.06 -12.52
N THR A 101 16.33 7.16 -13.34
CA THR A 101 15.61 6.57 -14.46
C THR A 101 14.44 5.70 -13.99
N GLU A 102 14.70 4.83 -13.00
CA GLU A 102 13.68 3.97 -12.39
C GLU A 102 12.60 4.77 -11.66
N ARG A 103 13.00 5.83 -10.95
CA ARG A 103 12.10 6.74 -10.25
C ARG A 103 11.17 7.44 -11.23
N SER A 104 11.71 8.01 -12.30
CA SER A 104 10.91 8.69 -13.33
C SER A 104 9.91 7.75 -13.99
N ALA A 105 10.34 6.54 -14.37
CA ALA A 105 9.46 5.51 -14.90
C ALA A 105 8.36 5.13 -13.91
N ARG A 106 8.70 4.91 -12.64
CA ARG A 106 7.74 4.54 -11.61
C ARG A 106 6.75 5.67 -11.30
N VAL A 107 7.18 6.92 -11.34
CA VAL A 107 6.29 8.08 -11.19
C VAL A 107 5.29 8.14 -12.35
N ALA A 108 5.73 7.91 -13.59
CA ALA A 108 4.86 7.88 -14.75
C ALA A 108 3.81 6.74 -14.65
N GLU A 109 4.23 5.55 -14.24
CA GLU A 109 3.34 4.41 -13.98
C GLU A 109 2.28 4.73 -12.92
N LEU A 110 2.69 5.31 -11.79
CA LEU A 110 1.78 5.69 -10.72
C LEU A 110 0.79 6.78 -11.17
N LYS A 111 1.25 7.74 -11.98
CA LYS A 111 0.37 8.76 -12.56
C LYS A 111 -0.69 8.12 -13.47
N ALA A 112 -0.29 7.24 -14.38
CA ALA A 112 -1.21 6.54 -15.28
C ALA A 112 -2.19 5.65 -14.50
N LEU A 113 -1.71 4.97 -13.45
CA LEU A 113 -2.56 4.15 -12.57
C LEU A 113 -3.62 5.01 -11.83
N LYS A 114 -3.23 6.19 -11.35
CA LYS A 114 -4.16 7.13 -10.71
C LYS A 114 -5.24 7.59 -11.69
N GLU A 115 -4.85 8.00 -12.90
CA GLU A 115 -5.77 8.44 -13.95
C GLU A 115 -6.75 7.32 -14.34
N LYS A 116 -6.26 6.09 -14.48
CA LYS A 116 -7.10 4.91 -14.71
C LYS A 116 -8.11 4.71 -13.58
N LYS A 117 -7.67 4.69 -12.32
CA LYS A 117 -8.57 4.51 -11.17
C LYS A 117 -9.59 5.65 -11.03
N TYR A 118 -9.22 6.87 -11.40
CA TYR A 118 -10.16 8.01 -11.44
C TYR A 118 -11.24 7.83 -12.50
N SER A 119 -10.92 7.28 -13.66
CA SER A 119 -11.91 7.04 -14.73
C SER A 119 -12.98 6.01 -14.36
N GLU A 120 -12.73 5.17 -13.35
CA GLU A 120 -13.70 4.20 -12.83
C GLU A 120 -14.75 4.85 -11.90
N ILE A 121 -14.50 6.09 -11.45
CA ILE A 121 -15.45 6.84 -10.64
C ILE A 121 -16.35 7.64 -11.59
N PRO A 122 -17.68 7.56 -11.45
CA PRO A 122 -18.60 8.31 -12.31
C PRO A 122 -18.56 9.80 -11.92
N LEU A 123 -17.58 10.53 -12.46
CA LEU A 123 -17.38 11.96 -12.26
C LEU A 123 -17.69 12.73 -13.53
N THR A 124 -18.27 13.92 -13.37
CA THR A 124 -18.36 14.89 -14.47
C THR A 124 -16.99 15.50 -14.74
N GLN A 125 -16.79 16.03 -15.96
CA GLN A 125 -15.54 16.70 -16.31
C GLN A 125 -15.22 17.89 -15.39
N ALA A 126 -16.25 18.62 -14.94
CA ALA A 126 -16.12 19.71 -13.97
C ALA A 126 -15.66 19.21 -12.59
N GLN A 127 -16.23 18.10 -12.11
CA GLN A 127 -15.80 17.48 -10.85
C GLN A 127 -14.35 16.98 -10.92
N ILE A 128 -13.92 16.42 -12.06
CA ILE A 128 -12.52 16.01 -12.25
C ILE A 128 -11.56 17.20 -12.09
N GLN A 129 -11.88 18.34 -12.70
CA GLN A 129 -11.05 19.55 -12.60
C GLN A 129 -11.00 20.10 -11.17
N THR A 130 -12.12 20.12 -10.46
CA THR A 130 -12.15 20.57 -9.06
C THR A 130 -11.39 19.62 -8.13
N VAL A 131 -11.40 18.31 -8.38
CA VAL A 131 -10.56 17.34 -7.65
C VAL A 131 -9.08 17.59 -7.90
N TYR A 132 -8.66 17.87 -9.14
CA TYR A 132 -7.26 18.22 -9.41
C TYR A 132 -6.85 19.51 -8.70
N ALA A 133 -7.66 20.57 -8.80
CA ALA A 133 -7.41 21.83 -8.10
C ALA A 133 -7.32 21.64 -6.58
N TYR A 134 -8.23 20.85 -5.99
CA TYR A 134 -8.21 20.53 -4.56
C TYR A 134 -6.87 19.94 -4.11
N TYR A 135 -6.33 18.96 -4.86
CA TYR A 135 -5.06 18.33 -4.50
C TYR A 135 -3.84 19.18 -4.81
N GLU A 136 -3.88 20.02 -5.84
CA GLU A 136 -2.83 21.02 -6.10
C GLU A 136 -2.75 22.06 -4.97
N GLU A 137 -3.88 22.60 -4.52
CA GLU A 137 -3.94 23.49 -3.34
C GLU A 137 -3.38 22.79 -2.10
N MET A 138 -3.76 21.53 -1.88
CA MET A 138 -3.28 20.76 -0.74
C MET A 138 -1.76 20.50 -0.80
N GLY A 139 -1.20 20.35 -2.01
CA GLY A 139 0.24 20.22 -2.24
C GLY A 139 0.99 21.51 -1.93
N LYS A 140 0.55 22.64 -2.49
CA LYS A 140 1.15 23.97 -2.26
C LYS A 140 1.16 24.34 -0.78
N ASN A 141 0.08 24.05 -0.06
CA ASN A 141 -0.02 24.31 1.39
C ASN A 141 0.94 23.46 2.23
N ARG A 142 1.43 22.33 1.69
CA ARG A 142 2.44 21.48 2.35
C ARG A 142 3.86 21.97 2.04
N GLU A 143 4.11 22.37 0.80
CA GLU A 143 5.39 22.95 0.39
C GLU A 143 5.68 24.25 1.16
N GLY A 144 4.69 25.15 1.25
CA GLY A 144 4.80 26.40 2.01
C GLY A 144 4.99 26.21 3.52
N LYS A 145 4.62 25.05 4.08
CA LYS A 145 4.90 24.69 5.48
C LYS A 145 6.26 24.01 5.68
N SER A 146 6.89 23.51 4.62
CA SER A 146 8.21 22.85 4.69
C SER A 146 9.39 23.82 4.51
N GLY A 147 9.11 25.07 4.13
CA GLY A 147 10.11 26.09 3.83
C GLY A 147 10.15 27.28 4.82
N ASN A 148 9.62 27.11 6.04
CA ASN A 148 9.61 28.16 7.07
C ASN A 148 10.08 27.59 8.42
#